data_AF-A0A7K8JDP1-F1
#
_entry.id   AF-A0A7K8JDP1-F1
#
_cell.length_a   1.000
_cell.length_b   1.000
_cell.length_c   1.000
_cell.angle_alpha   90.00
_cell.angle_beta   90.00
_cell.angle_gamma   90.00
#
_symmetry.space_group_name_H-M   'P 1'
#
loop_
_entity.id
_entity.type
_entity.pdbx_description
1 polymer ?
#
loop_
_entity_poly.entity_id
_entity_poly.type
_entity_poly.pdbx_seq_one_letter_code
_entity_poly.pdbx_strand_id
1 'polypeptide(L)'
;VRDKMAARAGFQSGPASGGGAGAAPGAALGPGAPGGAVRMGPAPGQGLYRSPLPGAAYPRPGMLPGGRLAPQGPAMGPPGYGGSPAVRPALAQAGLDQARKRPAPQQLQQVQPQAVPNRNHNAKKKKMADKILPQRIRELVPESQAYMDLLAFERKLDQTIMRKRLDIQEALKRPIKQKRKLRIFISNTFNPAKSDAEDGEGTVASWELRVEGRLLEDSALSKYDATKQKRKFSSFFKSLVIELDKDLYGPDNHLVEWHRTATTQETDGFQVKRPGDVNVRCTVLLMLDYQPPQFKLDPRLARLLGIHTQTRPVIIQALWQYIKTHKLQDPHEREFVICDKYLQQIFESQRMKFSEIPQRLHALLMPPEPIIINHVISVDPNDQKKTACYDIDVEVDDTLKTQMNSFLLSTASQQEIAALDNKIHETIETINQLKTQREFMLSFARDPQGFINDWLQSQCRDLKTMTDVVGNPEEERRAEFYFQPWAQEAVCRYFYSKVQQRRQELEQALGIRNT
;
A
#
# COMPACT_ATOMS: atom_id res chain seq x y z
N VAL A 1 -28.83 -3.12 -38.70
CA VAL A 1 -28.59 -4.40 -39.41
C VAL A 1 -29.03 -5.54 -38.49
N ARG A 2 -29.85 -6.48 -38.98
CA ARG A 2 -30.36 -7.64 -38.22
C ARG A 2 -29.79 -8.96 -38.78
N ASP A 3 -30.05 -10.03 -38.03
CA ASP A 3 -30.17 -11.43 -38.45
C ASP A 3 -28.94 -12.22 -38.96
N LYS A 4 -28.51 -13.16 -38.10
CA LYS A 4 -28.34 -14.61 -38.36
C LYS A 4 -28.14 -15.30 -37.00
N MET A 5 -29.04 -16.17 -36.51
CA MET A 5 -29.28 -17.57 -36.92
C MET A 5 -27.97 -18.37 -36.97
N ALA A 6 -27.64 -19.34 -36.10
CA ALA A 6 -28.39 -20.30 -35.27
C ALA A 6 -28.89 -21.58 -36.00
N ALA A 7 -28.79 -22.71 -35.27
CA ALA A 7 -29.36 -24.06 -35.51
C ALA A 7 -28.80 -24.96 -36.64
N ARG A 8 -28.06 -26.02 -36.23
CA ARG A 8 -27.97 -27.39 -36.81
C ARG A 8 -27.06 -28.24 -35.89
N ALA A 9 -27.27 -29.52 -35.59
CA ALA A 9 -28.47 -30.39 -35.62
C ALA A 9 -28.22 -31.56 -34.63
N GLY A 10 -29.23 -32.41 -34.35
CA GLY A 10 -29.11 -33.59 -33.47
C GLY A 10 -29.41 -34.92 -34.17
N PHE A 11 -29.45 -36.01 -33.38
CA PHE A 11 -29.57 -37.44 -33.78
C PHE A 11 -28.33 -38.00 -34.50
N GLN A 12 -28.05 -39.31 -34.53
CA GLN A 12 -28.89 -40.50 -34.23
C GLN A 12 -28.12 -41.63 -33.51
N SER A 13 -28.70 -42.83 -33.32
CA SER A 13 -28.27 -43.81 -32.30
C SER A 13 -28.21 -45.30 -32.73
N GLY A 14 -27.13 -46.00 -32.34
CA GLY A 14 -27.03 -47.48 -32.21
C GLY A 14 -26.54 -48.25 -33.47
N PRO A 15 -26.37 -49.61 -33.40
CA PRO A 15 -26.47 -50.47 -32.21
C PRO A 15 -25.44 -51.65 -32.07
N ALA A 16 -25.41 -52.25 -30.87
CA ALA A 16 -25.25 -53.69 -30.55
C ALA A 16 -23.90 -54.48 -30.65
N SER A 17 -23.87 -55.55 -29.84
CA SER A 17 -22.92 -56.70 -29.72
C SER A 17 -21.59 -56.48 -28.94
N GLY A 18 -21.21 -57.36 -27.99
CA GLY A 18 -21.99 -58.43 -27.33
C GLY A 18 -21.19 -59.37 -26.38
N GLY A 19 -21.79 -59.75 -25.23
CA GLY A 19 -21.26 -60.74 -24.25
C GLY A 19 -20.08 -60.24 -23.39
N GLY A 20 -19.84 -60.67 -22.13
CA GLY A 20 -20.47 -61.63 -21.21
C GLY A 20 -19.39 -62.08 -20.18
N ALA A 21 -19.65 -62.66 -18.99
CA ALA A 21 -20.86 -62.89 -18.18
C ALA A 21 -20.46 -63.18 -16.71
N GLY A 22 -21.42 -63.20 -15.77
CA GLY A 22 -21.22 -63.52 -14.33
C GLY A 22 -21.78 -62.42 -13.40
N ALA A 23 -23.01 -62.52 -12.87
CA ALA A 23 -23.45 -63.32 -11.71
C ALA A 23 -22.80 -62.84 -10.39
N ALA A 24 -23.45 -62.18 -9.42
CA ALA A 24 -24.81 -62.34 -8.79
C ALA A 24 -24.95 -63.63 -7.95
N PRO A 25 -25.79 -63.68 -6.88
CA PRO A 25 -26.74 -62.70 -6.30
C PRO A 25 -26.31 -62.22 -4.88
N GLY A 26 -27.08 -61.48 -4.05
CA GLY A 26 -28.34 -60.76 -4.25
C GLY A 26 -29.35 -60.89 -3.08
N ALA A 27 -29.68 -59.76 -2.42
CA ALA A 27 -30.86 -59.55 -1.55
C ALA A 27 -31.03 -58.02 -1.34
N ALA A 28 -32.16 -57.31 -1.44
CA ALA A 28 -33.61 -57.55 -1.57
C ALA A 28 -34.42 -57.08 -0.35
N LEU A 29 -35.56 -56.42 -0.64
CA LEU A 29 -36.61 -55.90 0.25
C LEU A 29 -36.32 -54.56 0.97
N GLY A 30 -37.41 -53.83 1.25
CA GLY A 30 -37.39 -52.42 1.68
C GLY A 30 -38.33 -52.12 2.86
N PRO A 31 -39.31 -51.22 2.71
CA PRO A 31 -39.25 -49.94 3.43
C PRO A 31 -40.15 -49.82 4.67
N GLY A 32 -39.74 -48.98 5.61
CA GLY A 32 -40.52 -48.58 6.79
C GLY A 32 -40.04 -47.24 7.37
N ALA A 33 -40.98 -46.46 7.91
CA ALA A 33 -40.78 -45.14 8.52
C ALA A 33 -41.79 -44.99 9.69
N PRO A 34 -41.89 -43.84 10.38
CA PRO A 34 -40.85 -42.94 10.90
C PRO A 34 -40.95 -42.80 12.44
N GLY A 35 -39.94 -42.19 13.09
CA GLY A 35 -40.09 -41.71 14.49
C GLY A 35 -38.78 -41.37 15.18
N GLY A 36 -38.69 -40.18 15.80
CA GLY A 36 -37.47 -39.76 16.52
C GLY A 36 -37.34 -38.25 16.70
N ALA A 37 -38.26 -37.61 17.42
CA ALA A 37 -38.18 -36.17 17.68
C ALA A 37 -37.13 -35.85 18.77
N VAL A 38 -36.16 -34.99 18.47
CA VAL A 38 -35.22 -34.43 19.46
C VAL A 38 -35.52 -32.94 19.64
N ARG A 39 -35.96 -32.55 20.84
CA ARG A 39 -36.26 -31.17 21.22
C ARG A 39 -34.98 -30.34 21.39
N MET A 40 -35.01 -29.07 20.98
CA MET A 40 -34.05 -28.08 21.48
C MET A 40 -34.28 -27.78 22.96
N GLY A 41 -33.19 -27.57 23.71
CA GLY A 41 -33.19 -26.91 25.02
C GLY A 41 -32.90 -25.41 24.88
N PRO A 42 -33.38 -24.54 25.80
CA PRO A 42 -33.37 -23.08 25.62
C PRO A 42 -32.09 -22.38 26.11
N ALA A 43 -31.87 -21.16 25.62
CA ALA A 43 -30.83 -20.24 26.08
C ALA A 43 -31.26 -19.42 27.32
N PRO A 44 -30.32 -18.94 28.17
CA PRO A 44 -30.64 -18.22 29.40
C PRO A 44 -30.89 -16.70 29.19
N GLY A 45 -32.09 -16.27 29.60
CA GLY A 45 -32.42 -14.99 30.25
C GLY A 45 -31.77 -13.67 29.78
N GLN A 46 -32.57 -12.81 29.12
CA GLN A 46 -32.39 -11.35 29.20
C GLN A 46 -33.13 -10.78 30.42
N GLY A 47 -32.50 -9.86 31.15
CA GLY A 47 -33.13 -9.11 32.23
C GLY A 47 -33.64 -7.74 31.75
N LEU A 48 -34.93 -7.46 31.95
CA LEU A 48 -35.56 -6.17 31.70
C LEU A 48 -35.93 -5.50 33.03
N TYR A 49 -35.51 -4.23 33.20
CA TYR A 49 -36.03 -3.32 34.23
C TYR A 49 -36.27 -1.94 33.60
N ARG A 50 -37.35 -1.25 33.99
CA ARG A 50 -37.76 0.02 33.36
C ARG A 50 -38.46 0.94 34.38
N SER A 51 -37.93 2.18 34.50
CA SER A 51 -38.60 3.35 35.10
C SER A 51 -38.83 3.29 36.64
N PRO A 52 -39.09 4.42 37.35
CA PRO A 52 -39.57 5.72 36.85
C PRO A 52 -38.80 7.00 37.29
N LEU A 53 -39.27 8.13 36.75
CA LEU A 53 -39.08 9.53 37.18
C LEU A 53 -40.03 9.85 38.37
N PRO A 54 -39.83 10.89 39.24
CA PRO A 54 -39.71 12.31 38.84
C PRO A 54 -38.95 13.31 39.77
N GLY A 55 -38.82 14.58 39.32
CA GLY A 55 -39.27 15.75 40.11
C GLY A 55 -38.34 16.54 41.06
N ALA A 56 -37.72 17.61 40.53
CA ALA A 56 -37.64 18.99 41.09
C ALA A 56 -36.83 19.41 42.37
N ALA A 57 -36.25 20.63 42.26
CA ALA A 57 -36.10 21.72 43.26
C ALA A 57 -35.04 21.70 44.42
N TYR A 58 -33.92 22.43 44.18
CA TYR A 58 -33.20 23.39 45.08
C TYR A 58 -32.65 22.94 46.48
N PRO A 59 -31.77 23.73 47.19
CA PRO A 59 -31.14 25.03 46.88
C PRO A 59 -29.58 25.02 46.86
N ARG A 60 -28.96 26.21 46.90
CA ARG A 60 -27.50 26.50 46.85
C ARG A 60 -27.03 27.18 48.17
N PRO A 61 -25.72 27.23 48.51
CA PRO A 61 -24.97 28.51 48.37
C PRO A 61 -23.45 28.39 48.05
N GLY A 62 -22.78 29.53 47.78
CA GLY A 62 -21.33 29.68 47.44
C GLY A 62 -21.08 29.77 45.92
N MET A 63 -20.61 30.85 45.28
CA MET A 63 -19.52 31.86 45.49
C MET A 63 -18.09 31.28 45.45
N LEU A 64 -17.13 31.79 44.68
CA LEU A 64 -17.09 32.95 43.74
C LEU A 64 -15.96 32.78 42.70
N PRO A 65 -16.08 33.34 41.48
CA PRO A 65 -14.93 33.80 40.70
C PRO A 65 -15.03 35.30 40.34
N GLY A 66 -13.94 36.05 40.50
CA GLY A 66 -13.86 37.48 40.14
C GLY A 66 -13.30 37.73 38.74
N GLY A 67 -13.60 38.90 38.16
CA GLY A 67 -13.09 39.32 36.85
C GLY A 67 -13.09 40.84 36.66
N ARG A 68 -12.62 41.30 35.49
CA ARG A 68 -12.71 42.67 34.95
C ARG A 68 -12.99 42.53 33.43
N LEU A 69 -14.01 43.14 32.81
CA LEU A 69 -14.38 44.56 32.67
C LEU A 69 -13.37 45.35 31.82
N ALA A 70 -13.74 46.18 30.83
CA ALA A 70 -15.03 46.41 30.14
C ALA A 70 -14.79 47.06 28.72
N PRO A 71 -15.63 47.96 28.12
CA PRO A 71 -16.39 47.63 26.91
C PRO A 71 -16.15 48.56 25.69
N GLN A 72 -17.06 48.55 24.70
CA GLN A 72 -16.99 49.26 23.41
C GLN A 72 -18.33 49.95 23.09
N GLY A 73 -18.32 51.19 22.53
CA GLY A 73 -19.53 51.92 22.10
C GLY A 73 -19.23 53.28 21.40
N PRO A 74 -20.14 53.87 20.57
CA PRO A 74 -19.68 54.63 19.37
C PRO A 74 -20.39 55.95 18.97
N ALA A 75 -19.78 56.63 17.97
CA ALA A 75 -20.40 57.32 16.80
C ALA A 75 -20.46 58.88 16.69
N MET A 76 -20.35 59.32 15.41
CA MET A 76 -20.58 60.66 14.79
C MET A 76 -19.51 61.79 14.94
N GLY A 77 -19.38 62.59 13.87
CA GLY A 77 -18.57 63.83 13.71
C GLY A 77 -19.39 64.88 12.92
N PRO A 78 -18.85 65.78 12.06
CA PRO A 78 -17.45 66.16 11.70
C PRO A 78 -17.18 67.63 12.19
N PRO A 79 -16.45 68.59 11.52
CA PRO A 79 -15.44 68.59 10.42
C PRO A 79 -14.15 69.43 10.73
N GLY A 80 -13.31 69.71 9.72
CA GLY A 80 -12.17 70.64 9.78
C GLY A 80 -11.38 70.75 8.44
N TYR A 81 -10.60 71.81 8.22
CA TYR A 81 -10.01 72.18 6.90
C TYR A 81 -8.46 72.16 6.88
N GLY A 82 -7.87 71.75 5.73
CA GLY A 82 -6.65 72.36 5.15
C GLY A 82 -5.27 71.71 5.36
N GLY A 83 -4.42 71.76 4.31
CA GLY A 83 -2.94 71.72 4.45
C GLY A 83 -2.12 70.73 3.59
N SER A 84 -1.57 71.21 2.47
CA SER A 84 -0.36 70.68 1.77
C SER A 84 0.83 71.65 2.05
N PRO A 85 2.12 71.47 1.63
CA PRO A 85 2.68 70.59 0.57
C PRO A 85 4.14 70.04 0.79
N ALA A 86 4.80 69.65 -0.32
CA ALA A 86 6.28 69.67 -0.60
C ALA A 86 7.21 68.54 -0.06
N VAL A 87 8.43 68.29 -0.60
CA VAL A 87 8.90 68.06 -2.02
C VAL A 87 10.39 67.59 -2.08
N ARG A 88 10.70 66.47 -2.77
CA ARG A 88 12.01 66.08 -3.40
C ARG A 88 13.30 65.99 -2.51
N PRO A 89 14.53 65.73 -3.05
CA PRO A 89 14.98 64.61 -3.92
C PRO A 89 16.33 63.94 -3.48
N ALA A 90 16.80 62.92 -4.23
CA ALA A 90 18.21 62.48 -4.29
C ALA A 90 18.57 61.97 -5.72
N LEU A 91 19.86 61.91 -6.11
CA LEU A 91 20.32 61.81 -7.51
C LEU A 91 21.74 61.18 -7.69
N ALA A 92 21.98 60.40 -8.77
CA ALA A 92 23.29 60.04 -9.39
C ALA A 92 24.30 59.23 -8.52
N GLN A 93 25.45 58.65 -8.95
CA GLN A 93 26.07 58.05 -10.18
C GLN A 93 27.39 57.34 -9.72
N ALA A 94 28.12 56.43 -10.40
CA ALA A 94 27.99 55.59 -11.62
C ALA A 94 28.59 54.17 -11.30
N GLY A 95 29.44 53.42 -12.05
CA GLY A 95 30.05 53.52 -13.39
C GLY A 95 31.17 52.47 -13.68
N LEU A 96 31.27 52.02 -14.94
CA LEU A 96 32.42 51.43 -15.70
C LEU A 96 33.35 50.30 -15.14
N ASP A 97 33.19 49.12 -15.77
CA ASP A 97 34.19 48.28 -16.49
C ASP A 97 35.18 47.21 -15.88
N GLN A 98 35.00 45.99 -16.44
CA GLN A 98 35.95 44.98 -16.97
C GLN A 98 37.02 44.18 -16.16
N ALA A 99 36.70 42.88 -16.01
CA ALA A 99 37.43 41.71 -16.54
C ALA A 99 38.73 41.13 -15.89
N ARG A 100 38.59 39.93 -15.27
CA ARG A 100 39.50 38.78 -15.50
C ARG A 100 38.85 37.42 -15.17
N LYS A 101 39.39 36.33 -15.74
CA LYS A 101 38.80 34.96 -15.74
C LYS A 101 39.23 34.10 -14.54
N ARG A 102 38.31 33.31 -13.96
CA ARG A 102 38.52 31.94 -13.42
C ARG A 102 37.21 31.13 -13.50
N PRO A 103 37.22 29.87 -13.99
CA PRO A 103 36.08 28.95 -13.85
C PRO A 103 36.14 28.16 -12.53
N ALA A 104 34.97 27.80 -11.99
CA ALA A 104 34.79 26.95 -10.80
C ALA A 104 33.58 26.01 -11.01
N PRO A 105 33.42 24.91 -10.24
CA PRO A 105 32.72 23.73 -10.74
C PRO A 105 31.20 23.84 -10.89
N GLN A 106 30.66 23.05 -11.83
CA GLN A 106 29.23 22.78 -11.95
C GLN A 106 28.72 22.05 -10.69
N GLN A 107 27.81 22.66 -9.94
CA GLN A 107 26.99 21.92 -8.98
C GLN A 107 25.84 21.22 -9.72
N LEU A 108 25.44 20.04 -9.24
CA LEU A 108 24.36 19.29 -9.88
C LEU A 108 23.03 20.03 -9.73
N GLN A 109 22.36 20.25 -10.86
CA GLN A 109 21.02 20.83 -10.90
C GLN A 109 20.02 19.86 -10.23
N GLN A 110 19.64 20.13 -8.98
CA GLN A 110 18.53 19.41 -8.36
C GLN A 110 17.25 19.74 -9.11
N VAL A 111 16.62 18.72 -9.70
CA VAL A 111 15.34 18.85 -10.40
C VAL A 111 14.23 19.01 -9.35
N GLN A 112 14.05 20.24 -8.89
CA GLN A 112 12.97 20.62 -7.99
C GLN A 112 11.62 20.44 -8.74
N PRO A 113 10.69 19.60 -8.26
CA PRO A 113 9.42 19.39 -8.95
C PRO A 113 8.63 20.69 -9.00
N GLN A 114 8.39 21.22 -10.21
CA GLN A 114 7.52 22.38 -10.37
C GLN A 114 6.12 22.04 -9.84
N ALA A 115 5.68 22.80 -8.84
CA ALA A 115 4.32 22.74 -8.36
C ALA A 115 3.37 23.30 -9.42
N VAL A 116 2.90 22.44 -10.33
CA VAL A 116 1.79 22.75 -11.23
C VAL A 116 0.61 23.28 -10.39
N PRO A 117 0.08 24.47 -10.67
CA PRO A 117 -0.99 25.05 -9.87
C PRO A 117 -2.23 24.17 -10.00
N ASN A 118 -2.49 23.38 -8.96
CA ASN A 118 -3.55 22.38 -8.95
C ASN A 118 -4.92 23.06 -8.99
N ARG A 119 -5.43 23.31 -10.21
CA ARG A 119 -6.70 23.97 -10.49
C ARG A 119 -7.87 23.00 -10.27
N ASN A 120 -7.88 22.42 -9.08
CA ASN A 120 -8.75 21.34 -8.64
C ASN A 120 -10.20 21.84 -8.67
N HIS A 121 -10.94 21.47 -9.71
CA HIS A 121 -12.39 21.60 -9.69
C HIS A 121 -12.94 20.86 -8.47
N ASN A 122 -13.91 21.46 -7.78
CA ASN A 122 -14.74 20.75 -6.80
C ASN A 122 -15.72 19.81 -7.52
N ALA A 123 -15.16 18.82 -8.24
CA ALA A 123 -15.89 17.64 -8.67
C ALA A 123 -16.37 16.94 -7.40
N LYS A 124 -17.66 17.10 -7.09
CA LYS A 124 -18.31 16.48 -5.93
C LYS A 124 -17.94 15.00 -5.93
N LYS A 125 -17.30 14.50 -4.86
CA LYS A 125 -16.90 13.09 -4.77
C LYS A 125 -18.14 12.21 -5.01
N LYS A 126 -18.15 11.48 -6.13
CA LYS A 126 -19.24 10.60 -6.57
C LYS A 126 -19.68 9.72 -5.40
N LYS A 127 -20.97 9.72 -5.08
CA LYS A 127 -21.53 8.95 -3.96
C LYS A 127 -22.13 7.65 -4.50
N MET A 128 -22.12 6.59 -3.70
CA MET A 128 -22.83 5.35 -4.07
C MET A 128 -24.34 5.56 -4.29
N ALA A 129 -24.93 6.58 -3.66
CA ALA A 129 -26.32 6.97 -3.92
C ALA A 129 -26.57 7.36 -5.38
N ASP A 130 -25.57 7.95 -6.04
CA ASP A 130 -25.66 8.48 -7.40
C ASP A 130 -25.65 7.34 -8.45
N LYS A 131 -25.30 6.10 -8.05
CA LYS A 131 -25.44 4.87 -8.88
C LYS A 131 -26.77 4.12 -8.66
N ILE A 132 -27.64 4.52 -7.71
CA ILE A 132 -28.81 3.71 -7.29
C ILE A 132 -30.11 4.20 -7.95
N LEU A 133 -30.89 3.28 -8.51
CA LEU A 133 -32.21 3.58 -9.08
C LEU A 133 -33.27 3.89 -7.99
N PRO A 134 -34.09 4.95 -8.15
CA PRO A 134 -35.17 5.26 -7.22
C PRO A 134 -36.16 4.10 -7.07
N GLN A 135 -36.69 3.91 -5.87
CA GLN A 135 -37.61 2.80 -5.61
C GLN A 135 -38.85 2.82 -6.53
N ARG A 136 -39.40 4.00 -6.85
CA ARG A 136 -40.50 4.12 -7.83
C ARG A 136 -40.17 3.58 -9.21
N ILE A 137 -38.94 3.78 -9.70
CA ILE A 137 -38.48 3.17 -10.97
C ILE A 137 -38.32 1.66 -10.80
N ARG A 138 -37.84 1.20 -9.64
CA ARG A 138 -37.67 -0.24 -9.36
C ARG A 138 -39.00 -1.01 -9.25
N GLU A 139 -40.04 -0.35 -8.77
CA GLU A 139 -41.42 -0.86 -8.73
C GLU A 139 -42.09 -0.90 -10.13
N LEU A 140 -41.57 -0.15 -11.11
CA LEU A 140 -42.15 0.00 -12.45
C LEU A 140 -41.47 -0.83 -13.54
N VAL A 141 -40.21 -1.23 -13.35
CA VAL A 141 -39.37 -1.89 -14.38
C VAL A 141 -38.66 -3.10 -13.76
N PRO A 142 -39.03 -4.35 -14.10
CA PRO A 142 -38.49 -5.55 -13.43
C PRO A 142 -36.99 -5.76 -13.66
N GLU A 143 -36.46 -5.35 -14.82
CA GLU A 143 -35.03 -5.43 -15.16
C GLU A 143 -34.15 -4.58 -14.24
N SER A 144 -34.73 -3.59 -13.55
CA SER A 144 -34.02 -2.76 -12.58
C SER A 144 -33.43 -3.57 -11.41
N GLN A 145 -34.04 -4.71 -11.06
CA GLN A 145 -33.51 -5.59 -10.01
C GLN A 145 -32.20 -6.24 -10.47
N ALA A 146 -32.11 -6.68 -11.72
CA ALA A 146 -30.86 -7.23 -12.27
C ALA A 146 -29.72 -6.18 -12.26
N TYR A 147 -30.04 -4.90 -12.51
CA TYR A 147 -29.06 -3.81 -12.34
C TYR A 147 -28.62 -3.63 -10.88
N MET A 148 -29.55 -3.70 -9.92
CA MET A 148 -29.21 -3.64 -8.48
C MET A 148 -28.36 -4.84 -8.02
N ASP A 149 -28.59 -6.02 -8.59
CA ASP A 149 -27.79 -7.22 -8.32
C ASP A 149 -26.39 -7.15 -8.95
N LEU A 150 -26.26 -6.54 -10.14
CA LEU A 150 -24.95 -6.20 -10.71
C LEU A 150 -24.17 -5.23 -9.82
N LEU A 151 -24.80 -4.19 -9.26
CA LEU A 151 -24.16 -3.31 -8.25
C LEU A 151 -23.83 -4.03 -6.94
N ALA A 152 -24.53 -5.11 -6.60
CA ALA A 152 -24.21 -5.95 -5.45
C ALA A 152 -23.04 -6.92 -5.75
N PHE A 153 -22.87 -7.32 -7.01
CA PHE A 153 -21.74 -8.12 -7.49
C PHE A 153 -20.47 -7.28 -7.66
N GLU A 154 -20.55 -6.12 -8.33
CA GLU A 154 -19.50 -5.10 -8.48
C GLU A 154 -18.78 -4.86 -7.14
N ARG A 155 -19.53 -4.48 -6.10
CA ARG A 155 -18.99 -4.24 -4.75
C ARG A 155 -18.25 -5.44 -4.15
N LYS A 156 -18.73 -6.68 -4.37
CA LYS A 156 -18.09 -7.90 -3.86
C LYS A 156 -16.80 -8.23 -4.64
N LEU A 157 -16.82 -7.97 -5.94
CA LEU A 157 -15.67 -8.11 -6.84
C LEU A 157 -14.58 -7.10 -6.47
N ASP A 158 -14.90 -5.82 -6.38
CA ASP A 158 -13.98 -4.74 -6.01
C ASP A 158 -13.36 -4.95 -4.62
N GLN A 159 -14.17 -5.31 -3.62
CA GLN A 159 -13.66 -5.68 -2.29
C GLN A 159 -12.67 -6.84 -2.36
N THR A 160 -12.91 -7.83 -3.23
CA THR A 160 -12.03 -8.98 -3.41
C THR A 160 -10.76 -8.64 -4.18
N ILE A 161 -10.86 -7.81 -5.24
CA ILE A 161 -9.72 -7.30 -6.00
C ILE A 161 -8.83 -6.43 -5.10
N MET A 162 -9.40 -5.49 -4.35
CA MET A 162 -8.64 -4.60 -3.45
C MET A 162 -7.98 -5.39 -2.32
N ARG A 163 -8.69 -6.33 -1.70
CA ARG A 163 -8.11 -7.28 -0.73
C ARG A 163 -6.94 -8.05 -1.34
N LYS A 164 -7.12 -8.65 -2.52
CA LYS A 164 -6.04 -9.41 -3.19
C LYS A 164 -4.87 -8.53 -3.62
N ARG A 165 -5.11 -7.26 -3.97
CA ARG A 165 -4.06 -6.27 -4.23
C ARG A 165 -3.23 -6.01 -2.97
N LEU A 166 -3.87 -5.88 -1.80
CA LEU A 166 -3.19 -5.73 -0.52
C LEU A 166 -2.46 -7.02 -0.10
N ASP A 167 -3.06 -8.20 -0.28
CA ASP A 167 -2.43 -9.50 -0.04
C ASP A 167 -1.11 -9.63 -0.85
N ILE A 168 -1.16 -9.25 -2.14
CA ILE A 168 0.01 -9.26 -3.04
C ILE A 168 1.05 -8.21 -2.62
N GLN A 169 0.63 -7.02 -2.19
CA GLN A 169 1.55 -5.99 -1.68
C GLN A 169 2.25 -6.41 -0.38
N GLU A 170 1.60 -7.13 0.53
CA GLU A 170 2.26 -7.67 1.73
C GLU A 170 3.17 -8.86 1.37
N ALA A 171 2.75 -9.75 0.46
CA ALA A 171 3.58 -10.86 -0.01
C ALA A 171 4.88 -10.35 -0.68
N LEU A 172 4.82 -9.30 -1.50
CA LEU A 172 5.98 -8.71 -2.16
C LEU A 172 7.01 -8.10 -1.19
N LYS A 173 6.63 -7.72 0.04
CA LYS A 173 7.59 -7.29 1.09
C LYS A 173 8.42 -8.45 1.63
N ARG A 174 7.97 -9.69 1.42
CA ARG A 174 8.62 -10.93 1.88
C ARG A 174 8.97 -11.80 0.66
N PRO A 175 9.88 -11.34 -0.22
CA PRO A 175 10.15 -12.00 -1.49
C PRO A 175 10.61 -13.44 -1.25
N ILE A 176 9.86 -14.38 -1.83
CA ILE A 176 10.17 -15.80 -1.77
C ILE A 176 11.48 -16.04 -2.55
N LYS A 177 12.40 -16.77 -1.91
CA LYS A 177 13.65 -17.23 -2.51
C LYS A 177 13.54 -18.70 -2.87
N GLN A 178 13.95 -19.05 -4.07
CA GLN A 178 14.13 -20.43 -4.50
C GLN A 178 15.61 -20.79 -4.42
N LYS A 179 15.94 -21.94 -3.82
CA LYS A 179 17.29 -22.50 -3.91
C LYS A 179 17.50 -23.11 -5.30
N ARG A 180 18.65 -22.82 -5.91
CA ARG A 180 19.10 -23.35 -7.20
C ARG A 180 20.58 -23.69 -7.10
N LYS A 181 21.05 -24.66 -7.88
CA LYS A 181 22.48 -25.01 -7.91
C LYS A 181 23.22 -24.08 -8.86
N LEU A 182 24.27 -23.43 -8.37
CA LEU A 182 25.28 -22.74 -9.18
C LEU A 182 26.47 -23.69 -9.32
N ARG A 183 26.80 -24.09 -10.56
CA ARG A 183 28.01 -24.85 -10.84
C ARG A 183 29.16 -23.89 -11.07
N ILE A 184 30.25 -24.11 -10.36
CA ILE A 184 31.51 -23.38 -10.46
C ILE A 184 32.51 -24.28 -11.18
N PHE A 185 33.22 -23.71 -12.15
CA PHE A 185 34.26 -24.36 -12.93
C PHE A 185 35.59 -23.70 -12.61
N ILE A 186 36.56 -24.49 -12.14
CA ILE A 186 37.94 -24.05 -11.96
C ILE A 186 38.82 -24.84 -12.93
N SER A 187 39.54 -24.14 -13.79
CA SER A 187 40.46 -24.74 -14.76
C SER A 187 41.73 -23.92 -14.89
N ASN A 188 42.85 -24.61 -15.16
CA ASN A 188 44.14 -23.99 -15.40
C ASN A 188 44.72 -24.41 -16.75
N THR A 189 45.29 -23.45 -17.47
CA THR A 189 46.02 -23.63 -18.73
C THR A 189 47.46 -23.18 -18.53
N PHE A 190 48.44 -23.99 -18.93
CA PHE A 190 49.85 -23.62 -18.88
C PHE A 190 50.40 -23.34 -20.28
N ASN A 191 51.03 -22.18 -20.45
CA ASN A 191 51.68 -21.76 -21.68
C ASN A 191 53.20 -21.88 -21.47
N PRO A 192 53.87 -22.88 -22.05
CA PRO A 192 55.33 -22.98 -21.95
C PRO A 192 56.01 -21.81 -22.66
N ALA A 193 57.24 -21.50 -22.22
CA ALA A 193 58.09 -20.53 -22.90
C ALA A 193 58.39 -20.98 -24.34
N LYS A 194 58.48 -20.02 -25.28
CA LYS A 194 59.00 -20.25 -26.63
C LYS A 194 60.32 -19.50 -26.79
N SER A 195 61.36 -20.25 -27.19
CA SER A 195 62.70 -19.77 -27.53
C SER A 195 62.76 -18.97 -28.83
N ASP A 196 61.92 -19.34 -29.80
CA ASP A 196 62.10 -18.92 -31.19
C ASP A 196 61.05 -17.90 -31.64
N ALA A 197 61.51 -16.66 -31.74
CA ALA A 197 60.92 -15.60 -32.54
C ALA A 197 62.07 -14.86 -33.24
N GLU A 198 62.05 -14.77 -34.57
CA GLU A 198 63.12 -14.09 -35.33
C GLU A 198 63.16 -12.57 -35.04
N ASP A 199 62.06 -12.01 -34.52
CA ASP A 199 61.93 -10.64 -34.00
C ASP A 199 62.22 -10.51 -32.48
N GLY A 200 63.11 -11.32 -31.91
CA GLY A 200 63.86 -11.04 -30.69
C GLY A 200 63.14 -11.04 -29.32
N GLU A 201 61.80 -11.05 -29.27
CA GLU A 201 61.05 -11.00 -28.00
C GLU A 201 60.61 -12.40 -27.52
N GLY A 202 61.50 -13.08 -26.78
CA GLY A 202 61.27 -14.42 -26.22
C GLY A 202 60.13 -14.44 -25.19
N THR A 203 59.26 -15.46 -25.27
CA THR A 203 58.04 -15.51 -24.43
C THR A 203 58.27 -16.27 -23.11
N VAL A 204 57.95 -15.63 -21.99
CA VAL A 204 58.08 -16.22 -20.63
C VAL A 204 56.97 -17.24 -20.35
N ALA A 205 57.33 -18.36 -19.73
CA ALA A 205 56.38 -19.38 -19.29
C ALA A 205 55.32 -18.78 -18.34
N SER A 206 54.05 -19.08 -18.59
CA SER A 206 52.94 -18.47 -17.84
C SER A 206 51.72 -19.37 -17.73
N TRP A 207 51.15 -19.44 -16.53
CA TRP A 207 49.88 -20.11 -16.28
C TRP A 207 48.72 -19.12 -16.28
N GLU A 208 47.53 -19.65 -16.59
CA GLU A 208 46.26 -18.96 -16.56
C GLU A 208 45.26 -19.79 -15.74
N LEU A 209 44.70 -19.20 -14.69
CA LEU A 209 43.62 -19.75 -13.89
C LEU A 209 42.29 -19.10 -14.29
N ARG A 210 41.26 -19.91 -14.51
CA ARG A 210 39.89 -19.46 -14.73
C ARG A 210 38.98 -19.95 -13.61
N VAL A 211 38.14 -19.04 -13.11
CA VAL A 211 37.05 -19.32 -12.19
C VAL A 211 35.77 -18.83 -12.84
N GLU A 212 35.04 -19.73 -13.49
CA GLU A 212 33.79 -19.46 -14.21
C GLU A 212 32.61 -20.10 -13.48
N GLY A 213 31.37 -19.73 -13.79
CA GLY A 213 30.22 -20.43 -13.26
C GLY A 213 28.91 -20.22 -13.98
N ARG A 214 27.99 -21.18 -13.80
CA ARG A 214 26.71 -21.24 -14.51
C ARG A 214 25.61 -21.79 -13.60
N LEU A 215 24.50 -21.07 -13.53
CA LEU A 215 23.31 -21.55 -12.84
C LEU A 215 22.75 -22.79 -13.56
N LEU A 216 22.52 -23.87 -12.82
CA LEU A 216 21.91 -25.08 -13.34
C LEU A 216 20.39 -24.89 -13.42
N GLU A 217 19.89 -24.79 -14.65
CA GLU A 217 18.46 -24.78 -14.96
C GLU A 217 17.90 -26.21 -14.90
N ASP A 218 16.72 -26.35 -14.30
CA ASP A 218 16.00 -27.61 -14.29
C ASP A 218 15.40 -27.87 -15.68
N SER A 219 15.87 -28.93 -16.34
CA SER A 219 15.57 -29.22 -17.75
C SER A 219 14.08 -29.51 -18.02
N ALA A 220 13.31 -29.85 -16.98
CA ALA A 220 11.87 -30.06 -17.08
C ALA A 220 11.08 -28.75 -17.31
N LEU A 221 11.63 -27.59 -16.95
CA LEU A 221 10.90 -26.30 -16.90
C LEU A 221 11.29 -25.31 -18.02
N SER A 222 12.38 -25.54 -18.75
CA SER A 222 13.05 -24.51 -19.55
C SER A 222 12.45 -24.20 -20.93
N LYS A 223 11.48 -24.99 -21.43
CA LYS A 223 10.97 -24.89 -22.81
C LYS A 223 10.18 -23.61 -23.16
N TYR A 224 9.81 -22.79 -22.18
CA TYR A 224 8.98 -21.60 -22.39
C TYR A 224 9.67 -20.25 -22.13
N ASP A 225 10.92 -20.23 -21.67
CA ASP A 225 11.51 -19.04 -21.03
C ASP A 225 12.95 -18.70 -21.50
N ALA A 226 13.31 -19.12 -22.71
CA ALA A 226 14.66 -19.01 -23.27
C ALA A 226 15.15 -17.57 -23.53
N THR A 227 14.28 -16.56 -23.41
CA THR A 227 14.56 -15.14 -23.69
C THR A 227 14.91 -14.29 -22.46
N LYS A 228 14.86 -14.85 -21.24
CA LYS A 228 15.29 -14.10 -20.03
C LYS A 228 16.80 -14.03 -19.92
N GLN A 229 17.31 -12.86 -19.56
CA GLN A 229 18.73 -12.66 -19.24
C GLN A 229 19.13 -13.56 -18.08
N LYS A 230 20.04 -14.51 -18.36
CA LYS A 230 20.57 -15.42 -17.34
C LYS A 230 21.43 -14.64 -16.36
N ARG A 231 21.23 -14.87 -15.06
CA ARG A 231 22.03 -14.22 -14.01
C ARG A 231 23.49 -14.63 -14.15
N LYS A 232 24.36 -13.63 -14.25
CA LYS A 232 25.82 -13.77 -14.37
C LYS A 232 26.43 -14.41 -13.13
N PHE A 233 27.53 -15.14 -13.29
CA PHE A 233 28.27 -15.77 -12.19
C PHE A 233 28.60 -14.79 -11.06
N SER A 234 29.20 -13.64 -11.39
CA SER A 234 29.56 -12.59 -10.43
C SER A 234 28.35 -12.10 -9.62
N SER A 235 27.14 -12.13 -10.19
CA SER A 235 25.90 -11.62 -9.58
C SER A 235 25.44 -12.39 -8.33
N PHE A 236 26.12 -13.47 -7.96
CA PHE A 236 25.89 -14.25 -6.74
C PHE A 236 26.90 -13.96 -5.62
N PHE A 237 27.97 -13.20 -5.89
CA PHE A 237 29.07 -12.96 -4.96
C PHE A 237 29.26 -11.47 -4.66
N LYS A 238 29.52 -11.17 -3.39
CA LYS A 238 29.93 -9.86 -2.89
C LYS A 238 31.42 -9.64 -3.12
N SER A 239 32.22 -10.69 -3.03
CA SER A 239 33.64 -10.66 -3.31
C SER A 239 34.21 -12.05 -3.58
N LEU A 240 35.33 -12.07 -4.28
CA LEU A 240 36.11 -13.25 -4.63
C LEU A 240 37.58 -12.92 -4.34
N VAL A 241 38.28 -13.81 -3.66
CA VAL A 241 39.72 -13.69 -3.41
C VAL A 241 40.39 -14.97 -3.88
N ILE A 242 41.47 -14.84 -4.63
CA ILE A 242 42.38 -15.93 -4.98
C ILE A 242 43.69 -15.68 -4.23
N GLU A 243 43.99 -16.53 -3.27
CA GLU A 243 45.27 -16.60 -2.57
C GLU A 243 46.16 -17.61 -3.29
N LEU A 244 47.34 -17.18 -3.71
CA LEU A 244 48.40 -17.98 -4.32
C LEU A 244 49.47 -18.31 -3.26
N ASP A 245 50.35 -19.25 -3.59
CA ASP A 245 51.46 -19.60 -2.70
C ASP A 245 52.37 -18.38 -2.42
N LYS A 246 52.37 -17.94 -1.16
CA LYS A 246 53.00 -16.69 -0.70
C LYS A 246 54.52 -16.69 -0.87
N ASP A 247 55.14 -17.85 -0.74
CA ASP A 247 56.59 -17.98 -0.85
C ASP A 247 57.08 -17.88 -2.31
N LEU A 248 56.18 -18.09 -3.29
CA LEU A 248 56.47 -17.93 -4.72
C LEU A 248 56.21 -16.50 -5.23
N TYR A 249 55.14 -15.85 -4.76
CA TYR A 249 54.69 -14.54 -5.29
C TYR A 249 54.95 -13.35 -4.36
N GLY A 250 55.42 -13.59 -3.13
CA GLY A 250 55.69 -12.56 -2.14
C GLY A 250 54.43 -11.90 -1.56
N PRO A 251 54.58 -11.04 -0.54
CA PRO A 251 53.46 -10.47 0.20
C PRO A 251 52.49 -9.66 -0.66
N ASP A 252 52.96 -9.01 -1.72
CA ASP A 252 52.16 -8.03 -2.47
C ASP A 252 51.45 -8.62 -3.70
N ASN A 253 51.93 -9.73 -4.27
CA ASN A 253 51.37 -10.30 -5.51
C ASN A 253 50.63 -11.64 -5.34
N HIS A 254 50.72 -12.27 -4.16
CA HIS A 254 50.06 -13.55 -3.87
C HIS A 254 48.53 -13.45 -3.75
N LEU A 255 47.97 -12.26 -3.52
CA LEU A 255 46.52 -12.06 -3.45
C LEU A 255 45.98 -11.43 -4.75
N VAL A 256 44.85 -11.93 -5.22
CA VAL A 256 44.03 -11.31 -6.27
C VAL A 256 42.61 -11.17 -5.76
N GLU A 257 42.18 -9.94 -5.49
CA GLU A 257 40.87 -9.64 -4.93
C GLU A 257 39.93 -8.98 -5.96
N TRP A 258 38.67 -9.40 -5.95
CA TRP A 258 37.56 -8.72 -6.62
C TRP A 258 36.46 -8.41 -5.60
N HIS A 259 35.99 -7.17 -5.61
CA HIS A 259 34.97 -6.65 -4.70
C HIS A 259 33.82 -6.01 -5.49
N ARG A 260 32.58 -6.42 -5.19
CA ARG A 260 31.34 -5.86 -5.74
C ARG A 260 31.16 -4.41 -5.27
N THR A 261 31.02 -3.49 -6.22
CA THR A 261 30.58 -2.11 -6.00
C THR A 261 29.27 -1.85 -6.75
N ALA A 262 28.65 -0.69 -6.49
CA ALA A 262 27.40 -0.30 -7.16
C ALA A 262 27.54 -0.05 -8.68
N THR A 263 28.77 -0.01 -9.20
CA THR A 263 29.08 0.22 -10.63
C THR A 263 29.77 -0.98 -11.30
N THR A 264 29.94 -2.12 -10.60
CA THR A 264 30.61 -3.29 -11.17
C THR A 264 29.81 -3.90 -12.32
N GLN A 265 30.47 -4.10 -13.46
CA GLN A 265 29.90 -4.86 -14.59
C GLN A 265 29.92 -6.36 -14.28
N GLU A 266 28.80 -7.04 -14.52
CA GLU A 266 28.63 -8.45 -14.17
C GLU A 266 29.22 -9.40 -15.25
N THR A 267 30.03 -10.37 -14.83
CA THR A 267 30.73 -11.36 -15.67
C THR A 267 30.32 -12.81 -15.35
N ASP A 268 30.53 -13.73 -16.29
CA ASP A 268 30.32 -15.18 -16.06
C ASP A 268 31.57 -15.89 -15.50
N GLY A 269 32.65 -15.16 -15.27
CA GLY A 269 33.90 -15.69 -14.72
C GLY A 269 34.99 -14.65 -14.54
N PHE A 270 36.11 -15.12 -14.01
CA PHE A 270 37.33 -14.36 -13.76
C PHE A 270 38.54 -15.14 -14.27
N GLN A 271 39.52 -14.43 -14.84
CA GLN A 271 40.72 -15.00 -15.46
C GLN A 271 41.95 -14.30 -14.85
N VAL A 272 42.87 -15.08 -14.30
CA VAL A 272 44.12 -14.60 -13.68
C VAL A 272 45.30 -15.24 -14.42
N LYS A 273 46.21 -14.42 -14.94
CA LYS A 273 47.44 -14.88 -15.61
C LYS A 273 48.67 -14.35 -14.87
N ARG A 274 49.65 -15.21 -14.63
CA ARG A 274 50.97 -14.85 -14.05
C ARG A 274 52.10 -15.61 -14.77
N PRO A 275 53.33 -15.08 -14.76
CA PRO A 275 54.50 -15.88 -15.11
C PRO A 275 54.76 -16.96 -14.06
N GLY A 276 55.40 -18.05 -14.47
CA GLY A 276 55.80 -19.17 -13.63
C GLY A 276 55.73 -20.51 -14.35
N ASP A 277 56.69 -21.37 -14.05
CA ASP A 277 56.95 -22.71 -14.61
C ASP A 277 56.88 -23.83 -13.55
N VAL A 278 56.52 -23.49 -12.31
CA VAL A 278 56.36 -24.41 -11.17
C VAL A 278 54.88 -24.52 -10.79
N ASN A 279 54.45 -25.69 -10.28
CA ASN A 279 53.10 -25.92 -9.79
C ASN A 279 52.76 -24.98 -8.62
N VAL A 280 51.65 -24.24 -8.72
CA VAL A 280 51.22 -23.25 -7.71
C VAL A 280 49.99 -23.77 -6.97
N ARG A 281 50.05 -23.83 -5.63
CA ARG A 281 48.85 -24.03 -4.80
C ARG A 281 48.06 -22.73 -4.74
N CYS A 282 46.73 -22.81 -4.85
CA CYS A 282 45.87 -21.64 -4.69
C CYS A 282 44.57 -21.95 -3.92
N THR A 283 44.15 -21.01 -3.09
CA THR A 283 42.89 -21.03 -2.36
C THR A 283 41.94 -20.02 -2.99
N VAL A 284 40.77 -20.46 -3.45
CA VAL A 284 39.71 -19.58 -3.96
C VAL A 284 38.66 -19.40 -2.87
N LEU A 285 38.52 -18.17 -2.37
CA LEU A 285 37.55 -17.79 -1.34
C LEU A 285 36.40 -17.01 -1.99
N LEU A 286 35.18 -17.53 -1.86
CA LEU A 286 33.98 -17.00 -2.50
C LEU A 286 32.98 -16.50 -1.44
N MET A 287 32.77 -15.19 -1.38
CA MET A 287 31.84 -14.55 -0.44
C MET A 287 30.50 -14.29 -1.12
N LEU A 288 29.49 -15.10 -0.82
CA LEU A 288 28.13 -14.98 -1.39
C LEU A 288 27.43 -13.66 -1.00
N ASP A 289 26.72 -13.06 -1.96
CA ASP A 289 25.92 -11.85 -1.74
C ASP A 289 24.50 -12.21 -1.28
N TYR A 290 24.36 -12.48 0.01
CA TYR A 290 23.07 -12.78 0.63
C TYR A 290 22.19 -11.52 0.70
N GLN A 291 21.11 -11.49 -0.07
CA GLN A 291 20.16 -10.37 -0.10
C GLN A 291 18.72 -10.86 0.19
N PRO A 292 18.17 -10.62 1.40
CA PRO A 292 18.72 -9.78 2.48
C PRO A 292 19.89 -10.45 3.24
N PRO A 293 20.74 -9.66 3.94
CA PRO A 293 21.91 -10.17 4.65
C PRO A 293 21.61 -11.31 5.63
N GLN A 294 22.32 -12.42 5.42
CA GLN A 294 22.43 -13.53 6.35
C GLN A 294 23.68 -13.36 7.22
N PHE A 295 23.66 -13.96 8.40
CA PHE A 295 24.72 -13.91 9.42
C PHE A 295 24.98 -15.31 9.95
N LYS A 296 26.24 -15.62 10.24
CA LYS A 296 26.63 -16.82 10.99
C LYS A 296 26.46 -16.55 12.49
N LEU A 297 25.79 -17.43 13.20
CA LEU A 297 25.56 -17.28 14.63
C LEU A 297 26.80 -17.75 15.42
N ASP A 298 26.99 -17.20 16.62
CA ASP A 298 27.89 -17.81 17.63
C ASP A 298 27.58 -19.32 17.78
N PRO A 299 28.58 -20.23 17.85
CA PRO A 299 28.34 -21.68 17.88
C PRO A 299 27.42 -22.19 19.02
N ARG A 300 27.32 -21.47 20.13
CA ARG A 300 26.50 -21.84 21.30
C ARG A 300 25.06 -21.42 21.04
N LEU A 301 24.84 -20.21 20.53
CA LEU A 301 23.53 -19.74 20.05
C LEU A 301 23.03 -20.57 18.86
N ALA A 302 23.91 -20.92 17.92
CA ALA A 302 23.61 -21.74 16.76
C ALA A 302 23.07 -23.11 17.15
N ARG A 303 23.73 -23.75 18.14
CA ARG A 303 23.29 -25.04 18.70
C ARG A 303 21.99 -24.94 19.48
N LEU A 304 21.75 -23.83 20.19
CA LEU A 304 20.52 -23.61 20.96
C LEU A 304 19.29 -23.40 20.06
N LEU A 305 19.44 -22.65 18.96
CA LEU A 305 18.35 -22.33 18.05
C LEU A 305 18.20 -23.33 16.88
N GLY A 306 19.17 -24.23 16.68
CA GLY A 306 19.21 -25.15 15.53
C GLY A 306 19.53 -24.44 14.19
N ILE A 307 20.21 -23.29 14.23
CA ILE A 307 20.43 -22.40 13.08
C ILE A 307 21.90 -22.01 12.99
N HIS A 308 22.58 -22.36 11.90
CA HIS A 308 23.99 -22.01 11.69
C HIS A 308 24.17 -20.64 11.01
N THR A 309 23.49 -20.42 9.89
CA THR A 309 23.52 -19.16 9.11
C THR A 309 22.11 -18.79 8.67
N GLN A 310 21.64 -17.58 8.98
CA GLN A 310 20.30 -17.10 8.64
C GLN A 310 20.17 -15.57 8.62
N THR A 311 19.04 -15.07 8.13
CA THR A 311 18.71 -13.63 8.23
C THR A 311 18.38 -13.22 9.67
N ARG A 312 18.74 -11.99 10.07
CA ARG A 312 18.49 -11.45 11.43
C ARG A 312 17.02 -11.57 11.89
N PRO A 313 15.98 -11.33 11.06
CA PRO A 313 14.59 -11.53 11.47
C PRO A 313 14.23 -13.00 11.77
N VAL A 314 14.76 -13.96 11.02
CA VAL A 314 14.53 -15.39 11.26
C VAL A 314 15.20 -15.85 12.55
N ILE A 315 16.41 -15.35 12.84
CA ILE A 315 17.12 -15.63 14.09
C ILE A 315 16.34 -15.09 15.31
N ILE A 316 15.80 -13.87 15.22
CA ILE A 316 14.95 -13.29 16.26
C ILE A 316 13.65 -14.10 16.43
N GLN A 317 13.04 -14.59 15.35
CA GLN A 317 11.85 -15.45 15.42
C GLN A 317 12.14 -16.81 16.06
N ALA A 318 13.29 -17.42 15.79
CA ALA A 318 13.73 -18.66 16.42
C ALA A 318 14.00 -18.47 17.92
N LEU A 319 14.67 -17.38 18.30
CA LEU A 319 14.88 -17.03 19.71
C LEU A 319 13.56 -16.75 20.43
N TRP A 320 12.61 -16.06 19.79
CA TRP A 320 11.25 -15.88 20.32
C TRP A 320 10.52 -17.23 20.48
N GLN A 321 10.63 -18.14 19.52
CA GLN A 321 10.04 -19.47 19.61
C GLN A 321 10.68 -20.31 20.75
N TYR A 322 11.99 -20.17 21.00
CA TYR A 322 12.66 -20.75 22.16
C TYR A 322 12.08 -20.20 23.47
N ILE A 323 12.08 -18.86 23.63
CA ILE A 323 11.53 -18.15 24.80
C ILE A 323 10.09 -18.56 25.09
N LYS A 324 9.26 -18.64 24.05
CA LYS A 324 7.84 -19.07 24.15
C LYS A 324 7.71 -20.54 24.55
N THR A 325 8.52 -21.43 23.99
CA THR A 325 8.47 -22.88 24.28
C THR A 325 8.91 -23.17 25.72
N HIS A 326 9.97 -22.50 26.17
CA HIS A 326 10.51 -22.63 27.54
C HIS A 326 9.81 -21.73 28.57
N LYS A 327 8.77 -20.97 28.17
CA LYS A 327 7.99 -20.04 29.02
C LYS A 327 8.85 -19.00 29.76
N LEU A 328 9.87 -18.49 29.08
CA LEU A 328 10.88 -17.57 29.67
C LEU A 328 10.44 -16.10 29.70
N GLN A 329 9.27 -15.76 29.14
CA GLN A 329 8.68 -14.43 29.31
C GLN A 329 8.17 -14.25 30.75
N ASP A 330 8.50 -13.13 31.37
CA ASP A 330 8.08 -12.83 32.75
C ASP A 330 6.53 -12.72 32.83
N PRO A 331 5.86 -13.44 33.76
CA PRO A 331 4.41 -13.45 33.85
C PRO A 331 3.83 -12.14 34.41
N HIS A 332 4.62 -11.39 35.19
CA HIS A 332 4.23 -10.13 35.82
C HIS A 332 4.64 -8.92 34.96
N GLU A 333 5.86 -8.96 34.40
CA GLU A 333 6.44 -7.84 33.65
C GLU A 333 6.79 -8.25 32.20
N ARG A 334 5.75 -8.43 31.38
CA ARG A 334 5.82 -9.07 30.04
C ARG A 334 6.78 -8.44 29.01
N GLU A 335 7.37 -7.28 29.28
CA GLU A 335 8.44 -6.72 28.44
C GLU A 335 9.83 -7.33 28.72
N PHE A 336 9.98 -8.12 29.78
CA PHE A 336 11.19 -8.87 30.10
C PHE A 336 11.12 -10.35 29.71
N VAL A 337 12.29 -10.89 29.36
CA VAL A 337 12.60 -12.32 29.35
C VAL A 337 13.55 -12.61 30.52
N ILE A 338 13.24 -13.67 31.26
CA ILE A 338 14.08 -14.27 32.29
C ILE A 338 14.98 -15.27 31.55
N CYS A 339 16.28 -14.98 31.47
CA CYS A 339 17.22 -15.85 30.79
C CYS A 339 17.39 -17.15 31.59
N ASP A 340 17.24 -18.31 30.94
CA ASP A 340 17.57 -19.60 31.54
C ASP A 340 19.09 -19.85 31.57
N LYS A 341 19.51 -21.03 32.04
CA LYS A 341 20.94 -21.39 32.12
C LYS A 341 21.68 -21.32 30.77
N TYR A 342 20.99 -21.49 29.65
CA TYR A 342 21.59 -21.44 28.32
C TYR A 342 21.61 -20.01 27.76
N LEU A 343 20.52 -19.23 27.93
CA LEU A 343 20.48 -17.83 27.54
C LEU A 343 21.40 -16.96 28.41
N GLN A 344 21.49 -17.20 29.72
CA GLN A 344 22.45 -16.54 30.62
C GLN A 344 23.89 -16.73 30.14
N GLN A 345 24.21 -17.96 29.72
CA GLN A 345 25.52 -18.32 29.20
C GLN A 345 25.89 -17.61 27.89
N ILE A 346 24.91 -17.20 27.08
CA ILE A 346 25.10 -16.66 25.73
C ILE A 346 24.96 -15.12 25.69
N PHE A 347 24.01 -14.56 26.44
CA PHE A 347 23.72 -13.12 26.48
C PHE A 347 24.34 -12.39 27.67
N GLU A 348 24.96 -13.12 28.60
CA GLU A 348 25.64 -12.59 29.79
C GLU A 348 24.71 -11.73 30.65
N SER A 349 23.45 -12.17 30.76
CA SER A 349 22.38 -11.49 31.49
C SER A 349 21.43 -12.49 32.13
N GLN A 350 21.01 -12.25 33.38
CA GLN A 350 20.00 -13.05 34.08
C GLN A 350 18.57 -12.72 33.62
N ARG A 351 18.35 -11.47 33.20
CA ARG A 351 17.08 -10.90 32.75
C ARG A 351 17.40 -9.82 31.72
N MET A 352 16.60 -9.69 30.66
CA MET A 352 16.76 -8.62 29.64
C MET A 352 15.40 -8.24 29.04
N LYS A 353 15.28 -7.03 28.50
CA LYS A 353 14.05 -6.57 27.81
C LYS A 353 13.99 -7.08 26.37
N PHE A 354 12.79 -7.28 25.83
CA PHE A 354 12.62 -7.62 24.40
C PHE A 354 13.19 -6.54 23.46
N SER A 355 13.24 -5.28 23.88
CA SER A 355 13.86 -4.17 23.16
C SER A 355 15.40 -4.22 23.12
N GLU A 356 16.03 -4.91 24.07
CA GLU A 356 17.50 -5.07 24.15
C GLU A 356 18.00 -6.21 23.26
N ILE A 357 17.15 -7.22 23.00
CA ILE A 357 17.49 -8.41 22.20
C ILE A 357 18.15 -8.07 20.86
N PRO A 358 17.67 -7.12 20.03
CA PRO A 358 18.31 -6.80 18.76
C PRO A 358 19.75 -6.28 18.92
N GLN A 359 20.05 -5.56 20.00
CA GLN A 359 21.39 -5.03 20.30
C GLN A 359 22.29 -6.12 20.89
N ARG A 360 21.82 -6.83 21.93
CA ARG A 360 22.52 -7.97 22.55
C ARG A 360 22.87 -9.06 21.53
N LEU A 361 21.94 -9.37 20.63
CA LEU A 361 22.16 -10.31 19.53
C LEU A 361 23.22 -9.83 18.52
N HIS A 362 23.44 -8.51 18.37
CA HIS A 362 24.36 -7.99 17.35
C HIS A 362 25.80 -8.51 17.53
N ALA A 363 26.26 -8.62 18.79
CA ALA A 363 27.59 -9.13 19.13
C ALA A 363 27.76 -10.63 18.85
N LEU A 364 26.65 -11.36 18.62
CA LEU A 364 26.61 -12.80 18.38
C LEU A 364 26.32 -13.15 16.90
N LEU A 365 26.32 -12.14 16.02
CA LEU A 365 26.08 -12.27 14.59
C LEU A 365 27.33 -11.89 13.78
N MET A 366 28.07 -12.92 13.37
CA MET A 366 29.26 -12.76 12.53
C MET A 366 28.88 -12.75 11.04
N PRO A 367 29.75 -12.22 10.16
CA PRO A 367 29.61 -12.45 8.73
C PRO A 367 29.53 -13.96 8.40
N PRO A 368 28.79 -14.34 7.34
CA PRO A 368 28.86 -15.70 6.79
C PRO A 368 30.30 -16.09 6.43
N GLU A 369 30.65 -17.36 6.59
CA GLU A 369 31.94 -17.87 6.11
C GLU A 369 32.00 -17.88 4.58
N PRO A 370 33.17 -17.58 3.98
CA PRO A 370 33.37 -17.76 2.55
C PRO A 370 33.36 -19.25 2.20
N ILE A 371 32.96 -19.57 0.98
CA ILE A 371 33.17 -20.92 0.42
C ILE A 371 34.64 -21.00 0.00
N ILE A 372 35.39 -21.90 0.61
CA ILE A 372 36.83 -22.09 0.38
C ILE A 372 37.02 -23.29 -0.54
N ILE A 373 37.73 -23.10 -1.66
CA ILE A 373 38.07 -24.15 -2.62
C ILE A 373 39.58 -24.17 -2.82
N ASN A 374 40.22 -25.27 -2.42
CA ASN A 374 41.66 -25.48 -2.61
C ASN A 374 41.89 -26.12 -3.99
N HIS A 375 42.76 -25.53 -4.80
CA HIS A 375 43.14 -26.00 -6.13
C HIS A 375 44.66 -26.00 -6.31
N VAL A 376 45.17 -26.77 -7.28
CA VAL A 376 46.58 -26.77 -7.65
C VAL A 376 46.69 -26.48 -9.14
N ILE A 377 47.33 -25.37 -9.46
CA ILE A 377 47.68 -24.96 -10.82
C ILE A 377 48.86 -25.84 -11.25
N SER A 378 48.57 -26.91 -11.99
CA SER A 378 49.61 -27.75 -12.59
C SER A 378 50.11 -27.15 -13.91
N VAL A 379 51.42 -27.27 -14.14
CA VAL A 379 52.08 -26.95 -15.42
C VAL A 379 52.13 -28.14 -16.38
N ASP A 380 51.77 -29.35 -15.92
CA ASP A 380 51.84 -30.58 -16.71
C ASP A 380 50.93 -30.51 -17.95
N PRO A 381 51.46 -30.74 -19.18
CA PRO A 381 50.65 -30.70 -20.41
C PRO A 381 49.45 -31.64 -20.41
N ASN A 382 49.50 -32.73 -19.64
CA ASN A 382 48.41 -33.70 -19.50
C ASN A 382 47.24 -33.20 -18.64
N ASP A 383 47.47 -32.23 -17.75
CA ASP A 383 46.47 -31.77 -16.77
C ASP A 383 45.69 -30.52 -17.23
N GLN A 384 46.12 -29.86 -18.31
CA GLN A 384 45.55 -28.63 -18.88
C GLN A 384 44.07 -28.73 -19.34
N LYS A 385 43.44 -29.90 -19.20
CA LYS A 385 42.02 -30.15 -19.54
C LYS A 385 41.17 -30.59 -18.34
N LYS A 386 41.73 -30.62 -17.12
CA LYS A 386 41.01 -31.00 -15.90
C LYS A 386 40.27 -29.80 -15.30
N THR A 387 39.03 -29.58 -15.75
CA THR A 387 38.13 -28.62 -15.12
C THR A 387 37.51 -29.20 -13.85
N ALA A 388 37.92 -28.73 -12.69
CA ALA A 388 37.27 -29.05 -11.42
C ALA A 388 35.87 -28.39 -11.35
N CYS A 389 34.86 -29.15 -10.92
CA CYS A 389 33.45 -28.73 -10.94
C CYS A 389 32.85 -28.81 -9.53
N TYR A 390 32.34 -27.69 -9.02
CA TYR A 390 31.75 -27.60 -7.68
C TYR A 390 30.31 -27.08 -7.76
N ASP A 391 29.35 -27.81 -7.20
CA ASP A 391 27.94 -27.38 -7.13
C ASP A 391 27.64 -26.76 -5.76
N ILE A 392 27.21 -25.49 -5.73
CA ILE A 392 26.78 -24.80 -4.52
C ILE A 392 25.31 -24.37 -4.60
N ASP A 393 24.60 -24.34 -3.47
CA ASP A 393 23.22 -23.84 -3.42
C ASP A 393 23.23 -22.31 -3.30
N VAL A 394 22.53 -21.62 -4.22
CA VAL A 394 22.33 -20.16 -4.21
C VAL A 394 20.85 -19.80 -4.19
N GLU A 395 20.52 -18.65 -3.60
CA GLU A 395 19.15 -18.14 -3.51
C GLU A 395 18.82 -17.20 -4.68
N VAL A 396 17.73 -17.51 -5.40
CA VAL A 396 17.22 -16.75 -6.55
C VAL A 396 15.83 -16.19 -6.22
N ASP A 397 15.53 -14.97 -6.67
CA ASP A 397 14.18 -14.40 -6.57
C ASP A 397 13.17 -15.24 -7.38
N ASP A 398 11.99 -15.49 -6.81
CA ASP A 398 10.90 -16.19 -7.49
C ASP A 398 10.36 -15.38 -8.70
N THR A 399 10.11 -16.04 -9.82
CA THR A 399 9.52 -15.45 -11.04
C THR A 399 8.12 -14.88 -10.81
N LEU A 400 7.39 -15.38 -9.79
CA LEU A 400 6.12 -14.84 -9.33
C LEU A 400 6.21 -13.37 -8.94
N LYS A 401 7.37 -12.90 -8.46
CA LYS A 401 7.64 -11.48 -8.14
C LYS A 401 7.36 -10.56 -9.34
N THR A 402 7.75 -10.97 -10.55
CA THR A 402 7.53 -10.19 -11.77
C THR A 402 6.05 -10.17 -12.18
N GLN A 403 5.37 -11.32 -12.06
CA GLN A 403 3.94 -11.44 -12.35
C GLN A 403 3.09 -10.60 -11.38
N MET A 404 3.40 -10.66 -10.08
CA MET A 404 2.77 -9.85 -9.04
C MET A 404 2.94 -8.34 -9.28
N ASN A 405 4.16 -7.89 -9.62
CA ASN A 405 4.39 -6.48 -9.94
C ASN A 405 3.63 -6.04 -11.20
N SER A 406 3.56 -6.89 -12.23
CA SER A 406 2.73 -6.63 -13.41
C SER A 406 1.25 -6.40 -13.04
N PHE A 407 0.68 -7.27 -12.20
CA PHE A 407 -0.70 -7.12 -11.70
C PHE A 407 -0.92 -5.86 -10.84
N LEU A 408 0.08 -5.44 -10.06
CA LEU A 408 -0.04 -4.19 -9.28
C LEU A 408 0.01 -2.93 -10.13
N LEU A 409 0.75 -2.99 -11.25
CA LEU A 409 0.95 -1.92 -12.22
C LEU A 409 -0.11 -1.89 -13.33
N SER A 410 -0.86 -2.98 -13.56
CA SER A 410 -1.92 -3.06 -14.57
C SER A 410 -3.16 -2.26 -14.16
N THR A 411 -3.07 -0.93 -14.23
CA THR A 411 -4.17 0.02 -14.01
C THR A 411 -4.85 0.45 -15.32
N ALA A 412 -4.47 -0.12 -16.46
CA ALA A 412 -4.83 0.35 -17.80
C ALA A 412 -6.35 0.52 -18.04
N SER A 413 -7.19 -0.36 -17.49
CA SER A 413 -8.66 -0.30 -17.63
C SER A 413 -9.34 0.74 -16.74
N GLN A 414 -8.64 1.39 -15.81
CA GLN A 414 -9.26 2.34 -14.86
C GLN A 414 -9.83 3.59 -15.54
N GLN A 415 -9.26 4.02 -16.67
CA GLN A 415 -9.78 5.16 -17.44
C GLN A 415 -11.10 4.80 -18.16
N GLU A 416 -11.18 3.59 -18.73
CA GLU A 416 -12.39 3.06 -19.38
C GLU A 416 -13.51 2.85 -18.34
N ILE A 417 -13.20 2.25 -17.19
CA ILE A 417 -14.13 2.10 -16.07
C ILE A 417 -14.65 3.47 -15.62
N ALA A 418 -13.79 4.49 -15.49
CA ALA A 418 -14.21 5.84 -15.09
C ALA A 418 -15.13 6.51 -16.13
N ALA A 419 -14.94 6.24 -17.43
CA ALA A 419 -15.80 6.73 -18.51
C ALA A 419 -17.17 6.01 -18.54
N LEU A 420 -17.18 4.69 -18.38
CA LEU A 420 -18.41 3.91 -18.22
C LEU A 420 -19.20 4.37 -16.98
N ASP A 421 -18.51 4.63 -15.87
CA ASP A 421 -19.12 5.18 -14.66
C ASP A 421 -19.76 6.53 -14.91
N ASN A 422 -19.10 7.46 -15.59
CA ASN A 422 -19.70 8.76 -15.95
C ASN A 422 -21.02 8.56 -16.72
N LYS A 423 -21.02 7.67 -17.71
CA LYS A 423 -22.20 7.37 -18.53
C LYS A 423 -23.33 6.74 -17.72
N ILE A 424 -23.02 5.90 -16.73
CA ILE A 424 -24.01 5.36 -15.79
C ILE A 424 -24.67 6.49 -14.98
N HIS A 425 -23.90 7.44 -14.43
CA HIS A 425 -24.45 8.55 -13.65
C HIS A 425 -25.34 9.46 -14.52
N GLU A 426 -24.89 9.83 -15.72
CA GLU A 426 -25.65 10.63 -16.70
C GLU A 426 -26.97 9.96 -17.11
N THR A 427 -26.94 8.64 -17.31
CA THR A 427 -28.14 7.83 -17.62
C THR A 427 -29.11 7.81 -16.44
N ILE A 428 -28.61 7.67 -15.20
CA ILE A 428 -29.44 7.69 -13.99
C ILE A 428 -30.05 9.07 -13.74
N GLU A 429 -29.30 10.16 -13.97
CA GLU A 429 -29.83 11.52 -13.88
C GLU A 429 -30.96 11.73 -14.90
N THR A 430 -30.77 11.29 -16.13
CA THR A 430 -31.81 11.31 -17.18
C THR A 430 -33.05 10.49 -16.78
N ILE A 431 -32.86 9.29 -16.22
CA ILE A 431 -33.96 8.46 -15.67
C ILE A 431 -34.69 9.19 -14.54
N ASN A 432 -33.98 9.92 -13.67
CA ASN A 432 -34.59 10.69 -12.57
C ASN A 432 -35.41 11.87 -13.08
N GLN A 433 -34.93 12.58 -14.11
CA GLN A 433 -35.69 13.66 -14.76
C GLN A 433 -36.97 13.13 -15.43
N LEU A 434 -36.85 12.05 -16.21
CA LEU A 434 -37.98 11.38 -16.88
C LEU A 434 -38.98 10.78 -15.88
N LYS A 435 -38.52 10.26 -14.73
CA LYS A 435 -39.38 9.80 -13.63
C LYS A 435 -40.29 10.93 -13.13
N THR A 436 -39.70 12.09 -12.83
CA THR A 436 -40.43 13.25 -12.30
C THR A 436 -41.41 13.81 -13.33
N GLN A 437 -41.02 13.90 -14.60
CA GLN A 437 -41.93 14.27 -15.69
C GLN A 437 -43.10 13.28 -15.84
N ARG A 438 -42.83 11.97 -15.81
CA ARG A 438 -43.86 10.92 -15.88
C ARG A 438 -44.81 10.98 -14.67
N GLU A 439 -44.30 11.18 -13.47
CA GLU A 439 -45.13 11.32 -12.26
C GLU A 439 -46.01 12.58 -12.32
N PHE A 440 -45.47 13.73 -12.73
CA PHE A 440 -46.21 14.99 -12.92
C PHE A 440 -47.37 14.83 -13.91
N MET A 441 -47.12 14.21 -15.07
CA MET A 441 -48.15 13.96 -16.08
C MET A 441 -49.22 12.96 -15.60
N LEU A 442 -48.83 11.96 -14.81
CA LEU A 442 -49.76 10.97 -14.25
C LEU A 442 -50.60 11.53 -13.08
N SER A 443 -50.10 12.50 -12.32
CA SER A 443 -50.92 13.20 -11.31
C SER A 443 -51.93 14.13 -11.98
N PHE A 444 -51.51 14.93 -12.97
CA PHE A 444 -52.44 15.76 -13.76
C PHE A 444 -53.53 14.91 -14.44
N ALA A 445 -53.16 13.78 -15.05
CA ALA A 445 -54.11 12.91 -15.73
C ALA A 445 -55.05 12.11 -14.80
N ARG A 446 -54.79 12.11 -13.48
CA ARG A 446 -55.62 11.41 -12.48
C ARG A 446 -56.66 12.33 -11.86
N ASP A 447 -56.26 13.53 -11.46
CA ASP A 447 -57.13 14.60 -10.98
C ASP A 447 -56.54 15.95 -11.41
N PRO A 448 -56.97 16.49 -12.56
CA PRO A 448 -56.43 17.75 -13.06
C PRO A 448 -56.85 18.94 -12.19
N GLN A 449 -57.99 18.88 -11.49
CA GLN A 449 -58.48 20.00 -10.69
C GLN A 449 -57.72 20.11 -9.36
N GLY A 450 -57.60 19.00 -8.63
CA GLY A 450 -56.76 18.93 -7.42
C GLY A 450 -55.31 19.25 -7.75
N PHE A 451 -54.76 18.66 -8.82
CA PHE A 451 -53.39 18.91 -9.23
C PHE A 451 -53.09 20.37 -9.61
N ILE A 452 -53.99 21.07 -10.31
CA ILE A 452 -53.80 22.50 -10.62
C ILE A 452 -53.76 23.34 -9.33
N ASN A 453 -54.63 23.05 -8.35
CA ASN A 453 -54.63 23.73 -7.06
C ASN A 453 -53.34 23.47 -6.27
N ASP A 454 -52.85 22.23 -6.24
CA ASP A 454 -51.59 21.88 -5.58
C ASP A 454 -50.37 22.48 -6.29
N TRP A 455 -50.38 22.52 -7.62
CA TRP A 455 -49.31 23.12 -8.42
C TRP A 455 -49.24 24.64 -8.21
N LEU A 456 -50.37 25.34 -8.19
CA LEU A 456 -50.40 26.78 -7.87
C LEU A 456 -49.89 27.07 -6.45
N GLN A 457 -50.23 26.21 -5.47
CA GLN A 457 -49.68 26.31 -4.11
C GLN A 457 -48.17 26.07 -4.06
N SER A 458 -47.65 25.06 -4.78
CA SER A 458 -46.21 24.80 -4.87
C SER A 458 -45.49 25.98 -5.51
N GLN A 459 -45.89 26.39 -6.72
CA GLN A 459 -45.24 27.50 -7.42
C GLN A 459 -45.27 28.81 -6.61
N CYS A 460 -46.35 29.07 -5.85
CA CYS A 460 -46.40 30.21 -4.93
C CYS A 460 -45.38 30.08 -3.79
N ARG A 461 -45.26 28.90 -3.16
CA ARG A 461 -44.27 28.61 -2.09
C ARG A 461 -42.83 28.68 -2.61
N ASP A 462 -42.58 28.10 -3.77
CA ASP A 462 -41.26 28.05 -4.41
C ASP A 462 -40.83 29.46 -4.83
N LEU A 463 -41.74 30.28 -5.38
CA LEU A 463 -41.48 31.69 -5.68
C LEU A 463 -41.20 32.51 -4.41
N LYS A 464 -42.00 32.35 -3.34
CA LYS A 464 -41.76 33.00 -2.04
C LYS A 464 -40.38 32.63 -1.48
N THR A 465 -40.00 31.35 -1.57
CA THR A 465 -38.69 30.85 -1.11
C THR A 465 -37.53 31.38 -1.95
N MET A 466 -37.72 31.58 -3.27
CA MET A 466 -36.69 32.13 -4.16
C MET A 466 -36.55 33.67 -4.06
N THR A 467 -37.51 34.36 -3.43
CA THR A 467 -37.57 35.83 -3.33
C THR A 467 -37.51 36.36 -1.90
N ASP A 468 -37.29 35.47 -0.91
CA ASP A 468 -37.35 35.74 0.53
C ASP A 468 -38.67 36.41 1.01
N VAL A 469 -39.75 36.27 0.23
CA VAL A 469 -41.07 36.84 0.55
C VAL A 469 -41.76 36.00 1.62
N VAL A 470 -41.65 36.47 2.86
CA VAL A 470 -42.35 35.92 4.03
C VAL A 470 -43.82 36.33 4.08
N GLY A 471 -44.62 35.61 4.86
CA GLY A 471 -46.04 35.92 5.12
C GLY A 471 -47.01 35.40 4.06
N ASN A 472 -48.28 35.70 4.27
CA ASN A 472 -49.38 35.36 3.37
C ASN A 472 -50.48 36.45 3.47
N PRO A 473 -50.45 37.50 2.62
CA PRO A 473 -51.30 38.67 2.81
C PRO A 473 -52.81 38.39 2.71
N GLU A 474 -53.22 37.34 2.00
CA GLU A 474 -54.63 36.89 1.92
C GLU A 474 -55.13 36.13 3.16
N GLU A 475 -54.21 35.75 4.04
CA GLU A 475 -54.47 35.11 5.32
C GLU A 475 -54.39 36.15 6.45
N GLU A 476 -53.36 37.01 6.42
CA GLU A 476 -53.20 38.19 7.27
C GLU A 476 -54.36 39.20 7.14
N ARG A 477 -55.11 39.17 6.02
CA ARG A 477 -56.35 39.93 5.82
C ARG A 477 -57.56 39.40 6.60
N ARG A 478 -57.50 38.17 7.14
CA ARG A 478 -58.63 37.46 7.74
C ARG A 478 -58.59 37.54 9.26
N ALA A 479 -59.75 37.65 9.90
CA ALA A 479 -59.82 37.76 11.36
C ALA A 479 -59.28 36.48 12.05
N GLU A 480 -59.51 35.32 11.44
CA GLU A 480 -59.07 33.98 11.83
C GLU A 480 -57.56 33.89 12.08
N PHE A 481 -56.75 34.67 11.38
CA PHE A 481 -55.30 34.74 11.56
C PHE A 481 -54.88 35.34 12.90
N TYR A 482 -55.71 36.23 13.48
CA TYR A 482 -55.43 36.91 14.74
C TYR A 482 -56.00 36.20 15.97
N PHE A 483 -56.72 35.08 15.81
CA PHE A 483 -57.15 34.21 16.91
C PHE A 483 -56.12 33.12 17.26
N GLN A 484 -54.92 33.20 16.70
CA GLN A 484 -53.85 32.24 16.94
C GLN A 484 -53.17 32.44 18.32
N PRO A 485 -52.59 31.39 18.94
CA PRO A 485 -52.00 31.48 20.29
C PRO A 485 -50.90 32.54 20.46
N TRP A 486 -50.20 32.91 19.39
CA TRP A 486 -49.17 33.95 19.42
C TRP A 486 -49.71 35.37 19.55
N ALA A 487 -51.01 35.60 19.30
CA ALA A 487 -51.59 36.94 19.20
C ALA A 487 -51.49 37.74 20.52
N GLN A 488 -51.76 37.11 21.66
CA GLN A 488 -51.65 37.76 22.97
C GLN A 488 -50.20 38.20 23.25
N GLU A 489 -49.22 37.32 23.00
CA GLU A 489 -47.82 37.66 23.21
C GLU A 489 -47.33 38.73 22.23
N ALA A 490 -47.77 38.67 20.96
CA ALA A 490 -47.44 39.68 19.96
C ALA A 490 -47.97 41.07 20.33
N VAL A 491 -49.19 41.17 20.87
CA VAL A 491 -49.73 42.44 21.41
C VAL A 491 -48.92 42.93 22.59
N CYS A 492 -48.51 42.06 23.52
CA CYS A 492 -47.63 42.45 24.63
C CYS A 492 -46.26 42.95 24.16
N ARG A 493 -45.62 42.26 23.21
CA ARG A 493 -44.34 42.67 22.60
C ARG A 493 -44.47 44.00 21.85
N TYR A 494 -45.54 44.18 21.08
CA TYR A 494 -45.86 45.42 20.37
C TYR A 494 -46.10 46.59 21.35
N PHE A 495 -46.88 46.38 22.40
CA PHE A 495 -47.16 47.41 23.40
C PHE A 495 -45.88 47.84 24.13
N TYR A 496 -45.03 46.89 24.52
CA TYR A 496 -43.73 47.19 25.13
C TYR A 496 -42.84 48.03 24.20
N SER A 497 -42.66 47.62 22.94
CA SER A 497 -41.82 48.38 21.99
C SER A 497 -42.40 49.76 21.67
N LYS A 498 -43.73 49.88 21.59
CA LYS A 498 -44.41 51.17 21.36
C LYS A 498 -44.30 52.11 22.55
N VAL A 499 -44.35 51.59 23.79
CA VAL A 499 -44.08 52.37 25.01
C VAL A 499 -42.64 52.87 25.04
N GLN A 500 -41.64 52.04 24.71
CA GLN A 500 -40.25 52.50 24.64
C GLN A 500 -40.05 53.54 23.52
N GLN A 501 -40.71 53.38 22.36
CA GLN A 501 -40.68 54.39 21.30
C GLN A 501 -41.26 55.73 21.78
N ARG A 502 -42.46 55.73 22.38
CA ARG A 502 -43.08 56.97 22.91
C ARG A 502 -42.25 57.60 24.02
N ARG A 503 -41.60 56.80 24.87
CA ARG A 503 -40.65 57.28 25.87
C ARG A 503 -39.45 57.96 25.21
N GLN A 504 -38.85 57.35 24.19
CA GLN A 504 -37.70 57.92 23.47
C GLN A 504 -38.07 59.22 22.74
N GLU A 505 -39.25 59.29 22.12
CA GLU A 505 -39.81 60.50 21.52
C GLU A 505 -39.96 61.63 22.56
N LEU A 506 -40.46 61.32 23.77
CA LEU A 506 -40.59 62.27 24.88
C LEU A 506 -39.24 62.71 25.45
N GLU A 507 -38.30 61.78 25.68
CA GLU A 507 -36.96 62.10 26.18
C GLU A 507 -36.19 62.99 25.18
N GLN A 508 -36.36 62.76 23.87
CA GLN A 508 -35.83 63.66 22.83
C GLN A 508 -36.53 65.03 22.83
N ALA A 509 -37.86 65.08 22.89
CA ALA A 509 -38.63 66.33 22.87
C ALA A 509 -38.38 67.21 24.12
N LEU A 510 -38.09 66.59 25.26
CA LEU A 510 -37.74 67.26 26.52
C LEU A 510 -36.24 67.56 26.66
N GLY A 511 -35.42 67.22 25.65
CA GLY A 511 -33.97 67.46 25.65
C GLY A 511 -33.16 66.59 26.62
N ILE A 512 -33.76 65.55 27.19
CA ILE A 512 -33.16 64.69 28.21
C ILE A 512 -32.20 63.69 27.56
N ARG A 513 -30.98 64.15 27.27
CA ARG A 513 -29.85 63.26 26.98
C ARG A 513 -29.40 62.58 28.26
N ASN A 514 -29.82 61.33 28.46
CA ASN A 514 -29.16 60.43 29.40
C ASN A 514 -27.70 60.23 28.97
N THR A 515 -26.76 60.49 29.89
CA THR A 515 -25.33 60.20 29.78
C THR A 515 -25.04 58.76 30.19
#